data_AF-A0A357N911-F1
#
_entry.id   AF-A0A357N911-F1
#
_cell.length_a   1.000
_cell.length_b   1.000
_cell.length_c   1.000
_cell.angle_alpha   90.00
_cell.angle_beta   90.00
_cell.angle_gamma   90.00
#
_symmetry.space_group_name_H-M   'P 1'
#
loop_
_entity.id
_entity.type
_entity.pdbx_description
1 polymer ?
#
loop_
_entity_poly.entity_id
_entity_poly.type
_entity_poly.pdbx_seq_one_letter_code
_entity_poly.pdbx_strand_id
1 'polypeptide(L)'
;ETELLIGAGKLEKQRAGLIAEWGRAAGWTTGEITTQSIMSQIEESSRTAMEGKVRELKRVLDEIRALNKTNSELIEQSLQFVNYSLELMSGPDVGGMTYGANGALGDRQGYKILDQKV
;
A
#
# COMPACT_ATOMS: atom_id res chain seq x y z
N GLU A 1 5.58 9.96 -6.65
CA GLU A 1 5.58 8.72 -5.85
C GLU A 1 6.15 7.53 -6.62
N THR A 2 5.64 7.23 -7.82
CA THR A 2 6.15 6.17 -8.72
C THR A 2 7.63 6.34 -9.09
N GLU A 3 8.10 7.56 -9.30
CA GLU A 3 9.49 7.85 -9.65
C GLU A 3 10.49 7.50 -8.53
N LEU A 4 10.13 7.77 -7.27
CA LEU A 4 10.97 7.43 -6.11
C LEU A 4 11.03 5.90 -5.90
N LEU A 5 9.92 5.20 -6.13
CA LEU A 5 9.88 3.73 -6.08
C LEU A 5 10.78 3.12 -7.16
N ILE A 6 10.71 3.64 -8.40
CA ILE A 6 11.55 3.21 -9.51
C ILE A 6 13.03 3.50 -9.21
N GLY A 7 13.32 4.68 -8.69
CA GLY A 7 14.67 5.08 -8.26
C GLY A 7 15.24 4.16 -7.18
N ALA A 8 14.46 3.89 -6.12
CA ALA A 8 14.85 2.98 -5.05
C ALA A 8 15.10 1.55 -5.56
N GLY A 9 14.25 1.05 -6.46
CA GLY A 9 14.43 -0.25 -7.10
C GLY A 9 15.71 -0.32 -7.94
N LYS A 10 16.07 0.76 -8.65
CA LYS A 10 17.33 0.84 -9.40
C LYS A 10 18.55 0.84 -8.46
N LEU A 11 18.51 1.61 -7.38
CA LEU A 11 19.57 1.66 -6.38
C LEU A 11 19.76 0.31 -5.69
N GLU A 12 18.69 -0.41 -5.39
CA GLU A 12 18.77 -1.76 -4.80
C GLU A 12 19.42 -2.75 -5.77
N LYS A 13 19.08 -2.70 -7.07
CA LYS A 13 19.77 -3.51 -8.09
C LYS A 13 21.25 -3.18 -8.18
N GLN A 14 21.61 -1.90 -8.12
CA GLN A 14 23.02 -1.47 -8.10
C GLN A 14 23.74 -1.99 -6.86
N ARG A 15 23.13 -1.89 -5.68
CA ARG A 15 23.66 -2.42 -4.43
C ARG A 15 23.92 -3.92 -4.53
N ALA A 16 22.94 -4.69 -5.02
CA ALA A 16 23.09 -6.14 -5.21
C ALA A 16 24.20 -6.49 -6.22
N GLY A 17 24.32 -5.71 -7.31
CA GLY A 17 25.39 -5.85 -8.29
C GLY A 17 26.78 -5.63 -7.69
N LEU A 18 26.95 -4.54 -6.93
CA LEU A 18 28.21 -4.22 -6.25
C LEU A 18 28.61 -5.29 -5.22
N ILE A 19 27.63 -5.82 -4.48
CA ILE A 19 27.86 -6.91 -3.52
C ILE A 19 28.34 -8.17 -4.25
N ALA A 20 27.72 -8.52 -5.38
CA ALA A 20 28.13 -9.66 -6.18
C ALA A 20 29.53 -9.47 -6.80
N GLU A 21 29.83 -8.26 -7.30
CA GLU A 21 31.17 -7.92 -7.81
C GLU A 21 32.25 -8.00 -6.75
N TRP A 22 32.00 -7.41 -5.57
CA TRP A 22 32.91 -7.48 -4.44
C TRP A 22 33.14 -8.93 -4.00
N GLY A 23 32.07 -9.71 -3.92
CA GLY A 23 32.14 -11.12 -3.57
C GLY A 23 32.98 -11.94 -4.55
N ARG A 24 32.82 -11.71 -5.86
CA ARG A 24 33.67 -12.32 -6.90
C ARG A 24 35.13 -11.93 -6.73
N ALA A 25 35.41 -10.65 -6.48
CA ALA A 25 36.78 -10.16 -6.26
C ALA A 25 37.41 -10.75 -4.99
N ALA A 26 36.61 -11.02 -3.96
CA ALA A 26 37.02 -11.69 -2.72
C ALA A 26 37.16 -13.22 -2.86
N GLY A 27 36.92 -13.79 -4.05
CA GLY A 27 37.07 -15.23 -4.31
C GLY A 27 35.88 -16.10 -3.86
N TRP A 28 34.73 -15.49 -3.55
CA TRP A 28 33.56 -16.24 -3.09
C TRP A 28 32.84 -16.84 -4.28
N THR A 29 32.83 -18.17 -4.36
CA THR A 29 32.37 -18.90 -5.55
C THR A 29 30.94 -19.40 -5.45
N THR A 30 30.39 -19.60 -4.26
CA THR A 30 29.00 -20.06 -4.09
C THR A 30 28.53 -19.82 -2.66
N GLY A 31 27.71 -18.79 -2.46
CA GLY A 31 27.03 -18.50 -1.19
C GLY A 31 26.19 -17.22 -1.32
N GLU A 32 25.16 -17.08 -0.49
CA GLU A 32 24.43 -15.80 -0.38
C GLU A 32 25.38 -14.74 0.18
N ILE A 33 25.92 -13.91 -0.72
CA ILE A 33 26.79 -12.80 -0.37
C ILE A 33 25.89 -11.69 0.17
N THR A 34 25.93 -11.50 1.49
CA THR A 34 25.13 -10.47 2.17
C THR A 34 25.98 -9.28 2.55
N THR A 35 25.33 -8.14 2.80
CA THR A 35 25.97 -6.95 3.38
C THR A 35 26.70 -7.29 4.69
N GLN A 36 26.14 -8.17 5.52
CA GLN A 36 26.77 -8.67 6.76
C GLN A 36 28.05 -9.44 6.47
N SER A 37 28.02 -10.31 5.45
CA SER A 37 29.17 -11.10 5.06
C SER A 37 30.33 -10.19 4.65
N ILE A 38 30.08 -9.14 3.88
CA ILE A 38 31.11 -8.14 3.51
C ILE A 38 31.66 -7.44 4.74
N MET A 39 30.79 -7.00 5.66
CA MET A 39 31.20 -6.31 6.88
C MET A 39 32.17 -7.13 7.73
N SER A 40 32.08 -8.46 7.71
CA SER A 40 33.01 -9.34 8.45
C SER A 40 34.45 -9.37 7.92
N GLN A 41 34.70 -8.91 6.68
CA GLN A 41 36.00 -9.00 5.99
C GLN A 41 36.68 -7.65 5.74
N ILE A 42 35.96 -6.55 5.96
CA ILE A 42 36.51 -5.21 5.82
C ILE A 42 37.09 -4.70 7.14
N GLU A 43 37.99 -3.74 7.03
CA GLU A 43 38.59 -3.04 8.17
C GLU A 43 37.54 -2.36 9.05
N GLU A 44 37.83 -2.24 10.34
CA GLU A 44 36.91 -1.73 11.37
C GLU A 44 36.32 -0.35 11.06
N SER A 45 37.14 0.54 10.49
CA SER A 45 36.74 1.89 10.07
C SER A 45 35.65 1.84 8.98
N SER A 46 35.86 1.00 7.96
CA SER A 46 34.94 0.79 6.85
C SER A 46 33.67 0.06 7.29
N ARG A 47 33.81 -0.91 8.20
CA ARG A 47 32.68 -1.61 8.82
C ARG A 47 31.77 -0.64 9.55
N THR A 48 32.33 0.20 10.41
CA THR A 48 31.55 1.18 11.19
C THR A 48 30.75 2.12 10.29
N ALA A 49 31.37 2.61 9.21
CA ALA A 49 30.70 3.47 8.24
C ALA A 49 29.56 2.74 7.52
N MET A 50 29.80 1.50 7.07
CA MET A 50 28.81 0.68 6.38
C MET A 50 27.63 0.33 7.29
N GLU A 51 27.90 -0.04 8.54
CA GLU A 51 26.85 -0.26 9.53
C GLU A 51 26.00 0.99 9.77
N GLY A 52 26.62 2.17 9.84
CA GLY A 52 25.91 3.45 9.94
C GLY A 52 24.90 3.62 8.81
N LYS A 53 25.33 3.34 7.57
CA LYS A 53 24.46 3.42 6.40
C LYS A 53 23.38 2.34 6.35
N VAL A 54 23.68 1.12 6.78
CA VAL A 54 22.67 0.05 6.90
C VAL A 54 21.61 0.42 7.95
N ARG A 55 22.02 0.96 9.10
CA ARG A 55 21.09 1.42 10.14
C ARG A 55 20.22 2.57 9.64
N GLU A 56 20.81 3.55 8.97
CA GLU A 56 20.09 4.68 8.38
C GLU A 56 19.05 4.20 7.36
N LEU A 57 19.44 3.33 6.42
CA LEU A 57 18.55 2.77 5.42
C LEU A 57 17.39 1.99 6.08
N LYS A 58 17.69 1.15 7.07
CA LYS A 58 16.68 0.38 7.79
C LYS A 58 15.65 1.30 8.47
N ARG A 59 16.13 2.34 9.16
CA ARG A 59 15.25 3.33 9.81
C ARG A 59 14.30 3.98 8.80
N VAL A 60 14.83 4.45 7.67
CA VAL A 60 14.02 5.09 6.62
C VAL A 60 12.99 4.12 6.04
N LEU A 61 13.37 2.86 5.79
CA LEU A 61 12.44 1.84 5.28
C LEU A 61 11.32 1.52 6.29
N ASP A 62 11.64 1.48 7.57
CA ASP A 62 10.65 1.23 8.62
C ASP A 62 9.68 2.40 8.77
N GLU A 63 10.16 3.65 8.65
CA GLU A 63 9.31 4.85 8.59
C GLU A 63 8.35 4.82 7.39
N ILE A 64 8.84 4.47 6.21
CA ILE A 64 8.02 4.33 4.99
C ILE A 64 6.95 3.25 5.17
N ARG A 65 7.30 2.10 5.77
CA ARG A 65 6.34 1.03 6.06
C ARG A 65 5.25 1.49 7.02
N ALA A 66 5.62 2.20 8.08
CA ALA A 66 4.67 2.72 9.05
C ALA A 66 3.69 3.71 8.38
N LEU A 67 4.21 4.64 7.58
CA LEU A 67 3.38 5.60 6.83
C LEU A 67 2.44 4.89 5.86
N ASN A 68 2.93 3.92 5.08
CA ASN A 68 2.09 3.16 4.16
C ASN A 68 1.00 2.37 4.87
N LYS A 69 1.29 1.81 6.04
CA LYS A 69 0.29 1.13 6.87
C LYS A 69 -0.81 2.11 7.30
N THR A 70 -0.44 3.25 7.87
CA THR A 70 -1.41 4.28 8.29
C THR A 70 -2.25 4.79 7.13
N ASN A 71 -1.63 5.04 5.97
CA ASN A 71 -2.34 5.48 4.77
C ASN A 71 -3.35 4.43 4.31
N SER A 72 -2.99 3.15 4.36
CA SER A 72 -3.89 2.05 3.98
C SER A 72 -5.09 1.97 4.92
N GLU A 73 -4.87 2.08 6.23
CA GLU A 73 -5.94 2.10 7.24
C GLU A 73 -6.89 3.30 7.03
N LEU A 74 -6.35 4.48 6.73
CA LEU A 74 -7.15 5.68 6.48
C LEU A 74 -8.00 5.57 5.21
N ILE A 75 -7.44 5.00 4.14
CA ILE A 75 -8.17 4.74 2.90
C ILE A 75 -9.30 3.74 3.16
N GLU A 76 -9.03 2.67 3.91
CA GLU A 76 -10.05 1.68 4.27
C GLU A 76 -11.19 2.31 5.07
N GLN A 77 -10.87 3.12 6.08
CA GLN A 77 -11.89 3.84 6.87
C GLN A 77 -12.71 4.81 6.00
N SER A 78 -12.06 5.49 5.06
CA SER A 78 -12.75 6.39 4.14
C SER A 78 -13.72 5.63 3.22
N LEU A 79 -13.32 4.45 2.72
CA LEU A 79 -14.18 3.58 1.93
C LEU A 79 -15.36 3.05 2.75
N GLN A 80 -15.13 2.64 4.00
CA GLN A 80 -16.20 2.23 4.91
C GLN A 80 -17.20 3.37 5.15
N PHE A 81 -16.72 4.60 5.34
CA PHE A 81 -17.58 5.77 5.51
C PHE A 81 -18.40 6.08 4.26
N VAL A 82 -17.79 6.00 3.06
CA VAL A 82 -18.51 6.19 1.79
C VAL A 82 -19.59 5.11 1.62
N ASN A 83 -19.28 3.85 1.89
CA ASN A 83 -20.26 2.75 1.81
C ASN A 83 -21.42 2.96 2.79
N TYR A 84 -21.12 3.31 4.05
CA TYR A 84 -22.14 3.62 5.04
C TYR A 84 -23.03 4.80 4.60
N SER A 85 -22.42 5.85 4.03
CA SER A 85 -23.16 7.00 3.50
C SER A 85 -24.05 6.61 2.32
N LEU A 86 -23.57 5.73 1.43
CA LEU A 86 -24.35 5.17 0.33
C LEU A 86 -25.49 4.31 0.85
N GLU A 87 -25.29 3.47 1.85
CA GLU A 87 -26.36 2.67 2.47
C GLU A 87 -27.45 3.55 3.09
N LEU A 88 -27.05 4.65 3.74
CA LEU A 88 -27.99 5.62 4.31
C LEU A 88 -28.79 6.35 3.22
N MET A 89 -28.14 6.77 2.13
CA MET A 89 -28.79 7.44 1.00
C MET A 89 -29.63 6.49 0.15
N SER A 90 -29.19 5.24 0.02
CA SER A 90 -29.86 4.16 -0.70
C SER A 90 -30.83 3.42 0.22
N GLY A 91 -31.34 4.11 1.26
CA GLY A 91 -32.29 3.57 2.22
C GLY A 91 -33.40 2.77 1.53
N PRO A 92 -34.04 1.82 2.24
CA PRO A 92 -34.99 0.89 1.65
C PRO A 92 -35.94 1.67 0.77
N ASP A 93 -36.07 1.26 -0.50
CA ASP A 93 -36.92 1.92 -1.49
C ASP A 93 -38.21 2.37 -0.81
N VAL A 94 -38.30 3.66 -0.47
CA VAL A 94 -39.52 4.25 0.06
C VAL A 94 -40.48 4.49 -1.13
N GLY A 95 -40.37 3.69 -2.19
CA GLY A 95 -41.47 3.29 -3.04
C GLY A 95 -42.55 2.56 -2.22
N GLY A 96 -43.29 3.29 -1.38
CA GLY A 96 -44.57 2.78 -0.86
C GLY A 96 -45.05 3.23 0.51
N MET A 97 -44.44 4.22 1.19
CA MET A 97 -45.00 4.72 2.46
C MET A 97 -45.22 6.24 2.47
N THR A 98 -46.10 6.69 1.60
CA THR A 98 -46.85 7.93 1.83
C THR A 98 -48.02 7.63 2.77
N TYR A 99 -48.06 8.29 3.94
CA TYR A 99 -49.27 8.38 4.75
C TYR A 99 -50.35 9.10 3.93
N GLY A 100 -51.33 8.36 3.44
CA GLY A 100 -52.54 8.98 2.89
C GLY A 100 -53.25 9.76 3.99
N ALA A 101 -53.86 10.90 3.66
CA ALA A 101 -54.54 11.80 4.60
C ALA A 101 -55.62 11.12 5.49
N ASN A 102 -55.99 9.86 5.21
CA ASN A 102 -56.95 9.05 5.97
C ASN A 102 -56.38 7.72 6.54
N GLY A 103 -55.06 7.55 6.64
CA GLY A 103 -54.44 6.44 7.39
C GLY A 103 -54.57 5.02 6.81
N ALA A 104 -54.97 4.86 5.54
CA ALA A 104 -54.98 3.57 4.85
C ALA A 104 -53.80 3.44 3.88
N LEU A 105 -53.13 2.27 3.89
CA LEU A 105 -52.07 1.93 2.94
C LEU A 105 -52.66 1.81 1.53
N GLY A 106 -52.37 2.78 0.67
CA GLY A 106 -52.84 2.80 -0.71
C GLY A 106 -52.01 1.86 -1.57
N ASP A 107 -52.60 0.74 -1.98
CA ASP A 107 -52.05 -0.11 -3.03
C ASP A 107 -52.18 0.59 -4.40
N ARG A 108 -51.09 0.69 -5.16
CA ARG A 108 -51.12 0.71 -6.64
C ARG A 108 -49.77 0.68 -7.36
N GLN A 109 -49.68 -0.33 -8.24
CA GLN A 109 -49.25 -0.31 -9.65
C GLN A 109 -47.82 0.19 -9.99
N GLY A 110 -46.90 -0.79 -10.02
CA GLY A 110 -45.91 -1.06 -11.07
C GLY A 110 -45.31 0.14 -11.82
N TYR A 111 -44.11 0.54 -11.39
CA TYR A 111 -43.31 1.56 -12.07
C TYR A 111 -42.61 1.00 -13.33
N LYS A 112 -42.81 1.66 -14.48
CA LYS A 112 -41.89 1.60 -15.64
C LYS A 112 -40.98 2.83 -15.57
N ILE A 113 -39.72 2.68 -15.16
CA ILE A 113 -38.75 3.80 -15.08
C ILE A 113 -37.50 3.60 -15.94
N LEU A 114 -37.40 2.52 -16.71
CA LEU A 114 -36.29 2.33 -17.64
C LEU A 114 -36.77 2.48 -19.07
N ASP A 115 -36.76 3.72 -19.58
CA ASP A 115 -36.79 3.98 -21.01
C ASP A 115 -35.38 3.69 -21.55
N GLN A 116 -35.23 2.51 -22.13
CA GLN A 116 -34.08 2.14 -22.92
C GLN A 116 -34.26 2.73 -24.31
N LYS A 117 -33.36 3.60 -24.75
CA LYS A 117 -33.12 3.75 -26.19
C LYS A 117 -31.65 3.94 -26.53
N VAL A 118 -31.29 3.10 -27.50
CA VAL A 118 -30.04 2.96 -28.26
C VAL A 118 -29.64 4.27 -28.93
#